data_AF-A0A6A5ZRZ4-F1
#
_entry.id   AF-A0A6A5ZRZ4-F1
#
_cell.length_a   1.000
_cell.length_b   1.000
_cell.length_c   1.000
_cell.angle_alpha   90.00
_cell.angle_beta   90.00
_cell.angle_gamma   90.00
#
_symmetry.space_group_name_H-M   'P 1'
#
loop_
_entity.id
_entity.type
_entity.pdbx_description
1 polymer ?
#
loop_
_entity_poly.entity_id
_entity_poly.type
_entity_poly.pdbx_seq_one_letter_code
_entity_poly.pdbx_strand_id
1 'polypeptide(L)'
;MNLVPSILSGAAFGAALTASGVWNPSFIVAQMKLRDFHMLKVFLTAGGVSALAIHLLSRSGYVPKKPRAPSLLITGLPYDGNIIGGAMIGLGMTLTGACPGTVLVQVVTQTYPGIYSFAGGFLGGLLYVSLQGYLKHSSSDAKTKDEDLWLYTKLHVDADSAVLAWVAMYTSIVSIATALAPPTQQNPFLPPVLGGLFIGAAQVASLIIRRAPVGISTAYEDIGARMCSIFQKSEDRKCVKTATPSVVFAAGVMIGAAALVRAMPKFAMPATDMSLGISPARAVLGGVTMVFGARLAGGCTSGHGISGMSMLATASIVTVASMFASGMGLAQLLY
;
A
#
# COMPACT_ATOMS: atom_id res chain seq x y z
N MET A 1 -5.89 -24.77 -5.45
CA MET A 1 -5.58 -23.70 -4.47
C MET A 1 -6.90 -23.19 -3.91
N ASN A 2 -7.06 -23.16 -2.58
CA ASN A 2 -8.27 -22.58 -1.99
C ASN A 2 -8.19 -21.06 -2.13
N LEU A 3 -9.04 -20.49 -2.99
CA LEU A 3 -9.10 -19.06 -3.28
C LEU A 3 -10.00 -18.29 -2.31
N VAL A 4 -10.87 -19.01 -1.60
CA VAL A 4 -11.81 -18.47 -0.60
C VAL A 4 -11.11 -17.63 0.48
N PRO A 5 -9.98 -18.07 1.09
CA PRO A 5 -9.24 -17.26 2.06
C PRO A 5 -8.81 -15.89 1.52
N SER A 6 -8.40 -15.82 0.26
CA SER A 6 -7.97 -14.58 -0.38
C SER A 6 -9.14 -13.63 -0.67
N ILE A 7 -10.30 -14.16 -1.08
CA ILE A 7 -11.50 -13.35 -1.30
C ILE A 7 -12.00 -12.78 0.02
N LEU A 8 -12.10 -13.61 1.07
CA LEU A 8 -12.60 -13.19 2.38
C LEU A 8 -11.70 -12.14 3.03
N SER A 9 -10.38 -12.37 3.02
CA SER A 9 -9.44 -11.38 3.56
C SER A 9 -9.40 -10.09 2.73
N GLY A 10 -9.51 -10.22 1.40
CA GLY A 10 -9.66 -9.09 0.50
C GLY A 10 -10.90 -8.27 0.81
N ALA A 11 -12.05 -8.93 0.96
CA ALA A 11 -13.33 -8.28 1.25
C ALA A 11 -13.32 -7.57 2.61
N ALA A 12 -12.79 -8.21 3.65
CA ALA A 12 -12.61 -7.58 4.95
C ALA A 12 -11.71 -6.34 4.86
N PHE A 13 -10.60 -6.44 4.13
CA PHE A 13 -9.68 -5.31 3.94
C PHE A 13 -10.29 -4.18 3.10
N GLY A 14 -11.02 -4.50 2.03
CA GLY A 14 -11.72 -3.51 1.20
C GLY A 14 -12.84 -2.79 1.94
N ALA A 15 -13.61 -3.50 2.76
CA ALA A 15 -14.61 -2.89 3.63
C ALA A 15 -13.95 -1.96 4.66
N ALA A 16 -12.87 -2.40 5.32
CA ALA A 16 -12.13 -1.57 6.29
C ALA A 16 -11.52 -0.31 5.64
N LEU A 17 -10.93 -0.44 4.45
CA LEU A 17 -10.43 0.70 3.68
C LEU A 17 -11.55 1.70 3.37
N THR A 18 -12.69 1.20 2.90
CA THR A 18 -13.86 2.02 2.57
C THR A 18 -14.39 2.75 3.81
N ALA A 19 -14.53 2.03 4.93
CA ALA A 19 -15.01 2.56 6.20
C ALA A 19 -14.10 3.65 6.77
N SER A 20 -12.78 3.47 6.68
CA SER A 20 -11.79 4.42 7.21
C SER A 20 -11.71 5.74 6.43
N GLY A 21 -12.30 5.82 5.23
CA GLY A 21 -12.31 7.02 4.40
C GLY A 21 -10.97 7.37 3.73
N VAL A 22 -9.88 6.60 3.95
CA VAL A 22 -8.55 6.87 3.37
C VAL A 22 -8.50 6.73 1.85
N TRP A 23 -9.58 6.27 1.22
CA TRP A 23 -9.74 6.25 -0.23
C TRP A 23 -10.14 7.61 -0.81
N ASN A 24 -10.56 8.58 0.00
CA ASN A 24 -10.92 9.91 -0.47
C ASN A 24 -9.67 10.68 -0.98
N PRO A 25 -9.66 11.13 -2.25
CA PRO A 25 -8.53 11.89 -2.80
C PRO A 25 -8.16 13.15 -2.02
N SER A 26 -9.15 13.82 -1.43
CA SER A 26 -8.93 15.01 -0.62
C SER A 26 -8.08 14.73 0.62
N PHE A 27 -8.33 13.62 1.32
CA PHE A 27 -7.52 13.25 2.48
C PHE A 27 -6.10 12.87 2.09
N ILE A 28 -5.93 12.20 0.94
CA ILE A 28 -4.59 11.81 0.45
C ILE A 28 -3.78 13.05 0.09
N VAL A 29 -4.35 14.00 -0.66
CA VAL A 29 -3.64 15.23 -1.04
C VAL A 29 -3.46 16.17 0.15
N ALA A 30 -4.46 16.30 1.03
CA ALA A 30 -4.34 17.13 2.24
C ALA A 30 -3.25 16.63 3.19
N GLN A 31 -3.06 15.30 3.29
CA GLN A 31 -1.94 14.70 4.01
C GLN A 31 -0.60 15.13 3.40
N MET A 32 -0.45 15.10 2.08
CA MET A 32 0.79 15.51 1.42
C MET A 32 1.02 17.02 1.53
N LYS A 33 -0.04 17.83 1.63
CA LYS A 33 0.02 19.27 1.91
C LYS A 33 0.24 19.60 3.39
N LEU A 34 0.32 18.60 4.27
CA LEU A 34 0.42 18.76 5.74
C LEU A 34 -0.74 19.58 6.34
N ARG A 35 -1.92 19.54 5.72
CA ARG A 35 -3.12 20.24 6.21
C ARG A 35 -4.04 19.36 7.03
N ASP A 36 -4.13 18.07 6.68
CA ASP A 36 -4.98 17.11 7.38
C ASP A 36 -4.19 15.83 7.66
N PHE A 37 -4.17 15.44 8.94
CA PHE A 37 -3.45 14.26 9.42
C PHE A 37 -4.35 13.02 9.57
N HIS A 38 -5.55 13.01 8.97
CA HIS A 38 -6.46 11.86 8.99
C HIS A 38 -5.77 10.58 8.50
N MET A 39 -5.12 10.63 7.34
CA MET A 39 -4.45 9.48 6.75
C MET A 39 -3.29 8.99 7.63
N LEU A 40 -2.48 9.91 8.18
CA LEU A 40 -1.42 9.56 9.13
C LEU A 40 -1.96 8.81 10.34
N LYS A 41 -3.00 9.34 10.98
CA LYS A 41 -3.62 8.75 12.18
C LYS A 41 -4.13 7.33 11.89
N VAL A 42 -4.90 7.15 10.81
CA VAL A 42 -5.39 5.83 10.38
C VAL A 42 -4.23 4.86 10.16
N PHE A 43 -3.20 5.28 9.44
CA PHE A 43 -2.08 4.44 9.04
C PHE A 43 -1.21 4.01 10.23
N LEU A 44 -0.90 4.92 11.16
CA LEU A 44 -0.11 4.61 12.35
C LEU A 44 -0.90 3.72 13.33
N THR A 45 -2.19 3.96 13.52
CA THR A 45 -3.03 3.08 14.34
C THR A 45 -3.11 1.68 13.72
N ALA A 46 -3.33 1.57 12.41
CA ALA A 46 -3.34 0.28 11.72
C ALA A 46 -2.00 -0.45 11.81
N GLY A 47 -0.89 0.26 11.63
CA GLY A 47 0.47 -0.27 11.76
C GLY A 47 0.80 -0.73 13.18
N GLY A 48 0.32 -0.03 14.20
CA GLY A 48 0.52 -0.40 15.61
C GLY A 48 -0.19 -1.70 15.97
N VAL A 49 -1.48 -1.81 15.62
CA VAL A 49 -2.25 -3.05 15.78
C VAL A 49 -1.62 -4.20 15.00
N SER A 50 -1.17 -3.93 13.78
CA SER A 50 -0.53 -4.93 12.92
C SER A 50 0.81 -5.40 13.46
N ALA A 51 1.61 -4.50 14.06
CA ALA A 51 2.90 -4.84 14.67
C ALA A 51 2.71 -5.80 15.86
N LEU A 52 1.77 -5.47 16.75
CA LEU A 52 1.43 -6.33 17.89
C LEU A 52 0.91 -7.69 17.42
N ALA A 53 0.00 -7.70 16.45
CA ALA A 53 -0.58 -8.93 15.93
C ALA A 53 0.46 -9.84 15.24
N ILE A 54 1.33 -9.27 14.40
CA ILE A 54 2.39 -10.03 13.74
C ILE A 54 3.37 -10.57 14.77
N HIS A 55 3.76 -9.77 15.76
CA HIS A 55 4.66 -10.21 16.83
C HIS A 55 4.09 -11.42 17.59
N LEU A 56 2.84 -11.32 18.06
CA LEU A 56 2.16 -12.40 18.78
C LEU A 56 1.97 -13.65 17.92
N LEU A 57 1.55 -13.50 16.67
CA LEU A 57 1.34 -14.63 15.76
C LEU A 57 2.66 -15.27 15.31
N SER A 58 3.74 -14.51 15.20
CA SER A 58 5.06 -15.04 14.83
C SER A 58 5.66 -15.94 15.92
N ARG A 59 5.37 -15.66 17.20
CA ARG A 59 5.74 -16.50 18.35
C ARG A 59 5.05 -17.87 18.30
N SER A 60 3.81 -17.91 17.83
CA SER A 60 3.05 -19.16 17.67
C SER A 60 3.46 -20.00 16.43
N GLY A 61 4.38 -19.51 15.60
CA GLY A 61 4.83 -20.20 14.37
C GLY A 61 3.81 -20.20 13.23
N TYR A 62 2.68 -19.51 13.37
CA TYR A 62 1.55 -19.57 12.43
C TYR A 62 1.70 -18.66 11.20
N VAL A 63 2.61 -17.67 11.26
CA VAL A 63 2.81 -16.63 10.24
C VAL A 63 4.28 -16.57 9.79
N PRO A 64 4.57 -16.34 8.50
CA PRO A 64 5.94 -16.22 8.00
C PRO A 64 6.74 -15.16 8.75
N LYS A 65 7.91 -15.55 9.27
CA LYS A 65 8.83 -14.72 10.04
C LYS A 65 9.69 -13.78 9.19
N LYS A 66 9.73 -13.97 7.85
CA LYS A 66 10.66 -13.26 6.97
C LYS A 66 10.06 -11.95 6.43
N PRO A 67 10.67 -10.79 6.73
CA PRO A 67 10.36 -9.53 6.07
C PRO A 67 10.65 -9.58 4.57
N ARG A 68 10.11 -8.62 3.82
CA ARG A 68 10.45 -8.48 2.40
C ARG A 68 11.93 -8.10 2.25
N ALA A 69 12.61 -8.76 1.32
CA ALA A 69 13.97 -8.42 0.95
C ALA A 69 14.04 -7.00 0.36
N PRO A 70 15.16 -6.27 0.55
CA PRO A 70 15.38 -4.99 -0.10
C PRO A 70 15.37 -5.16 -1.62
N SER A 71 14.77 -4.20 -2.31
CA SER A 71 14.79 -4.12 -3.76
C SER A 71 16.03 -3.34 -4.19
N LEU A 72 16.92 -4.01 -4.91
CA LEU A 72 18.14 -3.44 -5.48
C LEU A 72 17.93 -3.14 -6.97
N LEU A 73 18.42 -1.99 -7.41
CA LEU A 73 18.32 -1.47 -8.76
C LEU A 73 19.72 -1.18 -9.35
N ILE A 74 19.75 -0.37 -10.41
CA ILE A 74 20.88 -0.16 -11.31
C ILE A 74 22.08 0.50 -10.62
N THR A 75 21.89 1.26 -9.53
CA THR A 75 22.99 2.04 -8.94
C THR A 75 23.86 1.21 -7.99
N GLY A 76 23.47 -0.02 -7.65
CA GLY A 76 24.25 -0.93 -6.79
C GLY A 76 24.34 -0.47 -5.33
N LEU A 77 23.65 0.62 -4.96
CA LEU A 77 23.57 1.11 -3.59
C LEU A 77 22.51 0.33 -2.80
N PRO A 78 22.74 0.06 -1.49
CA PRO A 78 21.74 -0.61 -0.68
C PRO A 78 20.44 0.22 -0.64
N TYR A 79 19.30 -0.43 -0.90
CA TYR A 79 17.95 0.16 -0.90
C TYR A 79 17.65 1.17 -2.02
N ASP A 80 18.46 1.27 -3.07
CA ASP A 80 18.23 2.18 -4.20
C ASP A 80 16.84 2.00 -4.86
N GLY A 81 16.41 0.75 -5.09
CA GLY A 81 15.09 0.44 -5.62
C GLY A 81 13.96 0.83 -4.67
N ASN A 82 14.20 0.72 -3.36
CA ASN A 82 13.27 1.18 -2.32
C ASN A 82 13.17 2.71 -2.25
N ILE A 83 14.29 3.43 -2.40
CA ILE A 83 14.32 4.89 -2.39
C ILE A 83 13.64 5.43 -3.66
N ILE A 84 14.08 4.99 -4.84
CA ILE A 84 13.53 5.46 -6.13
C ILE A 84 12.07 5.03 -6.26
N GLY A 85 11.77 3.76 -5.98
CA GLY A 85 10.41 3.24 -6.04
C GLY A 85 9.49 3.91 -5.02
N GLY A 86 9.96 4.09 -3.78
CA GLY A 86 9.28 4.86 -2.75
C GLY A 86 8.95 6.27 -3.22
N ALA A 87 9.95 6.97 -3.79
CA ALA A 87 9.78 8.32 -4.30
C ALA A 87 8.70 8.40 -5.39
N MET A 88 8.76 7.49 -6.36
CA MET A 88 7.75 7.40 -7.43
C MET A 88 6.34 7.15 -6.89
N ILE A 89 6.19 6.32 -5.85
CA ILE A 89 4.88 6.12 -5.20
C ILE A 89 4.39 7.44 -4.60
N GLY A 90 5.25 8.18 -3.88
CA GLY A 90 4.91 9.47 -3.29
C GLY A 90 4.47 10.51 -4.31
N LEU A 91 5.26 10.69 -5.38
CA LEU A 91 4.92 11.57 -6.49
C LEU A 91 3.57 11.19 -7.10
N GLY A 92 3.37 9.90 -7.38
CA GLY A 92 2.13 9.39 -7.93
C GLY A 92 0.91 9.60 -7.01
N MET A 93 1.07 9.44 -5.69
CA MET A 93 0.01 9.73 -4.72
C MET A 93 -0.40 11.21 -4.74
N THR A 94 0.55 12.13 -4.84
CA THR A 94 0.28 13.57 -4.92
C THR A 94 -0.33 13.99 -6.26
N LEU A 95 0.01 13.30 -7.35
CA LEU A 95 -0.57 13.55 -8.67
C LEU A 95 -2.01 13.05 -8.79
N THR A 96 -2.31 11.90 -8.19
CA THR A 96 -3.59 11.21 -8.35
C THR A 96 -4.57 11.42 -7.20
N GLY A 97 -4.10 11.75 -6.00
CA GLY A 97 -4.92 11.61 -4.79
C GLY A 97 -5.33 10.15 -4.56
N ALA A 98 -4.49 9.18 -4.93
CA ALA A 98 -4.79 7.77 -4.80
C ALA A 98 -3.53 7.00 -4.36
N CYS A 99 -3.70 5.79 -3.83
CA CYS A 99 -2.62 4.84 -3.62
C CYS A 99 -2.96 3.51 -4.29
N PRO A 100 -2.01 2.59 -4.58
CA PRO A 100 -2.31 1.38 -5.36
C PRO A 100 -3.44 0.52 -4.77
N GLY A 101 -3.62 0.56 -3.44
CA GLY A 101 -4.72 -0.13 -2.77
C GLY A 101 -6.04 0.63 -2.80
N THR A 102 -6.02 1.95 -2.59
CA THR A 102 -7.24 2.76 -2.54
C THR A 102 -7.82 3.02 -3.92
N VAL A 103 -7.03 2.97 -5.00
CA VAL A 103 -7.52 3.04 -6.37
C VAL A 103 -8.62 2.01 -6.64
N LEU A 104 -8.50 0.78 -6.11
CA LEU A 104 -9.54 -0.25 -6.26
C LEU A 104 -10.86 0.16 -5.62
N VAL A 105 -10.80 0.79 -4.44
CA VAL A 105 -11.98 1.32 -3.74
C VAL A 105 -12.54 2.51 -4.51
N GLN A 106 -11.69 3.43 -4.98
CA GLN A 106 -12.10 4.62 -5.75
C GLN A 106 -12.80 4.26 -7.07
N VAL A 107 -12.40 3.16 -7.73
CA VAL A 107 -13.08 2.63 -8.91
C VAL A 107 -14.49 2.16 -8.55
N VAL A 108 -14.63 1.43 -7.44
CA VAL A 108 -15.93 0.92 -6.96
C VAL A 108 -16.86 2.04 -6.51
N THR A 109 -16.32 3.05 -5.82
CA THR A 109 -17.08 4.23 -5.37
C THR A 109 -17.28 5.26 -6.49
N GLN A 110 -16.81 4.97 -7.71
CA GLN A 110 -16.86 5.86 -8.89
C GLN A 110 -16.35 7.28 -8.61
N THR A 111 -15.34 7.40 -7.76
CA THR A 111 -14.84 8.69 -7.29
C THR A 111 -13.78 9.20 -8.23
N TYR A 112 -13.93 10.44 -8.72
CA TYR A 112 -12.91 11.09 -9.53
C TYR A 112 -11.66 11.41 -8.68
N PRO A 113 -10.42 11.13 -9.13
CA PRO A 113 -10.01 10.64 -10.46
C PRO A 113 -9.74 9.11 -10.55
N GLY A 114 -10.31 8.30 -9.66
CA GLY A 114 -9.98 6.89 -9.42
C GLY A 114 -9.87 5.99 -10.66
N ILE A 115 -10.78 6.12 -11.62
CA ILE A 115 -10.76 5.29 -12.84
C ILE A 115 -9.56 5.60 -13.75
N TYR A 116 -9.17 6.87 -13.84
CA TYR A 116 -8.00 7.30 -14.60
C TYR A 116 -6.71 6.87 -13.90
N SER A 117 -6.67 6.97 -12.57
CA SER A 117 -5.57 6.44 -11.76
C SER A 117 -5.44 4.93 -11.87
N PHE A 118 -6.54 4.19 -11.99
CA PHE A 118 -6.54 2.75 -12.24
C PHE A 118 -6.00 2.40 -13.62
N ALA A 119 -6.47 3.09 -14.67
CA ALA A 119 -5.97 2.91 -16.02
C ALA A 119 -4.45 3.20 -16.10
N GLY A 120 -4.01 4.29 -15.49
CA GLY A 120 -2.59 4.61 -15.35
C GLY A 120 -1.82 3.54 -14.58
N GLY A 121 -2.35 3.09 -13.43
CA GLY A 121 -1.73 2.04 -12.64
C GLY A 121 -1.57 0.72 -13.39
N PHE A 122 -2.58 0.37 -14.19
CA PHE A 122 -2.55 -0.78 -15.07
C PHE A 122 -1.46 -0.66 -16.14
N LEU A 123 -1.35 0.50 -16.81
CA LEU A 123 -0.28 0.80 -17.76
C LEU A 123 1.11 0.77 -17.09
N GLY A 124 1.24 1.28 -15.86
CA GLY A 124 2.48 1.22 -15.09
C GLY A 124 2.91 -0.21 -14.75
N GLY A 125 1.96 -1.09 -14.46
CA GLY A 125 2.21 -2.52 -14.28
C GLY A 125 2.72 -3.19 -15.57
N LEU A 126 2.09 -2.92 -16.70
CA LEU A 126 2.53 -3.41 -18.03
C LEU A 126 3.93 -2.91 -18.39
N LEU A 127 4.19 -1.61 -18.13
CA LEU A 127 5.48 -0.99 -18.37
C LEU A 127 6.55 -1.68 -17.52
N TYR A 128 6.29 -1.92 -16.23
CA TYR A 128 7.22 -2.64 -15.37
C TYR A 128 7.51 -4.05 -15.88
N VAL A 129 6.48 -4.83 -16.28
CA VAL A 129 6.67 -6.19 -16.82
C VAL A 129 7.54 -6.20 -18.07
N SER A 130 7.41 -5.19 -18.93
CA SER A 130 8.23 -5.04 -20.14
C SER A 130 9.68 -4.66 -19.81
N LEU A 131 9.88 -3.79 -18.83
CA LEU A 131 11.21 -3.31 -18.42
C LEU A 131 11.91 -4.21 -17.39
N GLN A 132 11.21 -5.15 -16.75
CA GLN A 132 11.77 -5.95 -15.65
C GLN A 132 13.03 -6.74 -16.06
N GLY A 133 13.14 -7.15 -17.33
CA GLY A 133 14.30 -7.88 -17.84
C GLY A 133 15.58 -7.03 -17.85
N TYR A 134 15.43 -5.73 -18.10
CA TYR A 134 16.53 -4.75 -18.06
C TYR A 134 16.80 -4.26 -16.63
N LEU A 135 15.74 -4.10 -15.82
CA LEU A 135 15.85 -3.63 -14.44
C LEU A 135 16.43 -4.68 -13.48
N LYS A 136 16.20 -5.98 -13.73
CA LYS A 136 16.70 -7.09 -12.88
C LYS A 136 18.15 -7.50 -13.15
N HIS A 137 18.86 -6.83 -14.08
CA HIS A 137 20.23 -7.22 -14.46
C HIS A 137 21.26 -7.12 -13.30
N SER A 138 20.88 -6.55 -12.14
CA SER A 138 21.73 -6.50 -10.94
C SER A 138 21.11 -7.14 -9.68
N SER A 139 19.99 -7.88 -9.81
CA SER A 139 19.21 -8.38 -8.66
C SER A 139 19.55 -9.83 -8.24
N SER A 140 20.52 -10.49 -8.88
CA SER A 140 20.80 -11.92 -8.62
C SER A 140 21.87 -12.20 -7.55
N ASP A 141 22.80 -11.28 -7.25
CA ASP A 141 24.02 -11.67 -6.50
C ASP A 141 24.28 -10.98 -5.16
N ALA A 142 23.48 -9.99 -4.76
CA ALA A 142 23.57 -9.47 -3.40
C ALA A 142 22.74 -10.36 -2.45
N LYS A 143 23.33 -11.46 -1.96
CA LYS A 143 22.83 -12.17 -0.78
C LYS A 143 22.91 -11.22 0.43
N THR A 144 21.93 -10.36 0.61
CA THR A 144 21.77 -9.62 1.87
C THR A 144 21.61 -10.65 2.98
N LYS A 145 22.45 -10.61 4.01
CA LYS A 145 22.33 -11.52 5.15
C LYS A 145 20.93 -11.36 5.75
N ASP A 146 20.29 -12.46 6.14
CA ASP A 146 18.93 -12.42 6.73
C ASP A 146 18.88 -11.42 7.92
N GLU A 147 20.01 -11.24 8.64
CA GLU A 147 20.19 -10.28 9.75
C GLU A 147 20.01 -8.80 9.39
N ASP A 148 20.24 -8.40 8.13
CA ASP A 148 20.13 -7.00 7.69
C ASP A 148 18.69 -6.57 7.36
N LEU A 149 17.76 -7.52 7.36
CA LEU A 149 16.35 -7.30 7.02
C LEU A 149 15.59 -6.58 8.13
N TRP A 150 15.98 -6.80 9.40
CA TRP A 150 15.30 -6.25 10.58
C TRP A 150 16.06 -5.07 11.18
N LEU A 151 15.31 -4.02 11.53
CA LEU A 151 15.91 -2.84 12.17
C LEU A 151 16.46 -3.16 13.56
N TYR A 152 15.77 -4.00 14.34
CA TYR A 152 16.18 -4.32 15.71
C TYR A 152 17.47 -5.15 15.76
N THR A 153 17.71 -6.01 14.76
CA THR A 153 18.97 -6.75 14.64
C THR A 153 20.14 -5.81 14.34
N LYS A 154 19.95 -4.76 13.52
CA LYS A 154 20.97 -3.72 13.31
C LYS A 154 21.26 -2.89 14.55
N LEU A 155 20.23 -2.59 15.32
CA LEU A 155 20.34 -1.83 16.57
C LEU A 155 20.78 -2.69 17.76
N HIS A 156 20.95 -4.01 17.60
CA HIS A 156 21.28 -4.96 18.67
C HIS A 156 20.29 -4.91 19.85
N VAL A 157 18.99 -4.77 19.54
CA VAL A 157 17.90 -4.70 20.54
C VAL A 157 17.03 -5.96 20.46
N ASP A 158 16.55 -6.43 21.61
CA ASP A 158 15.57 -7.51 21.69
C ASP A 158 14.30 -7.20 20.90
N ALA A 159 13.79 -8.20 20.17
CA ALA A 159 12.61 -8.05 19.31
C ALA A 159 11.37 -7.58 20.09
N ASP A 160 11.19 -8.04 21.33
CA ASP A 160 10.06 -7.65 22.17
C ASP A 160 10.10 -6.16 22.54
N SER A 161 11.26 -5.72 23.01
CA SER A 161 11.51 -4.32 23.37
C SER A 161 11.37 -3.40 22.15
N ALA A 162 11.86 -3.85 20.99
CA ALA A 162 11.75 -3.09 19.75
C ALA A 162 10.30 -2.95 19.28
N VAL A 163 9.49 -4.01 19.34
CA VAL A 163 8.07 -3.95 18.97
C VAL A 163 7.29 -3.08 19.97
N LEU A 164 7.53 -3.21 21.27
CA LEU A 164 6.89 -2.38 22.28
C LEU A 164 7.23 -0.89 22.10
N ALA A 165 8.51 -0.57 21.87
CA ALA A 165 8.95 0.78 21.58
C ALA A 165 8.29 1.34 20.31
N TRP A 166 8.16 0.51 19.26
CA TRP A 166 7.53 0.89 18.01
C TRP A 166 6.04 1.19 18.17
N VAL A 167 5.31 0.34 18.91
CA VAL A 167 3.89 0.56 19.24
C VAL A 167 3.73 1.80 20.10
N ALA A 168 4.56 1.99 21.13
CA ALA A 168 4.54 3.17 21.99
C ALA A 168 4.81 4.47 21.20
N MET A 169 5.74 4.42 20.25
CA MET A 169 6.03 5.54 19.34
C MET A 169 4.80 5.87 18.50
N TYR A 170 4.16 4.87 17.87
CA TYR A 170 2.96 5.09 17.06
C TYR A 170 1.79 5.65 17.88
N THR A 171 1.52 5.10 19.07
CA THR A 171 0.46 5.62 19.94
C THR A 171 0.76 7.04 20.39
N SER A 172 2.02 7.36 20.68
CA SER A 172 2.42 8.72 21.08
C SER A 172 2.21 9.71 19.92
N ILE A 173 2.65 9.37 18.71
CA ILE A 173 2.44 10.22 17.52
C ILE A 173 0.96 10.41 17.23
N VAL A 174 0.14 9.35 17.31
CA VAL A 174 -1.31 9.45 17.10
C VAL A 174 -1.98 10.31 18.16
N SER A 175 -1.59 10.17 19.44
CA SER A 175 -2.11 11.00 20.54
C SER A 175 -1.75 12.46 20.35
N ILE A 176 -0.48 12.76 20.03
CA ILE A 176 -0.01 14.12 19.75
C ILE A 176 -0.73 14.71 18.53
N ALA A 177 -0.84 13.95 17.43
CA ALA A 177 -1.56 14.37 16.22
C ALA A 177 -3.08 14.48 16.44
N THR A 178 -3.64 13.87 17.49
CA THR A 178 -5.04 14.04 17.85
C THR A 178 -5.25 15.27 18.73
N ALA A 179 -4.27 15.58 19.59
CA ALA A 179 -4.32 16.75 20.46
C ALA A 179 -3.97 18.07 19.76
N LEU A 180 -2.99 18.06 18.84
CA LEU A 180 -2.42 19.26 18.22
C LEU A 180 -2.93 19.56 16.82
N ALA A 181 -3.42 18.55 16.08
CA ALA A 181 -3.85 18.78 14.70
C ALA A 181 -5.17 19.55 14.67
N PRO A 182 -5.34 20.48 13.70
CA PRO A 182 -6.63 21.10 13.47
C PRO A 182 -7.71 20.04 13.20
N PRO A 183 -8.95 20.25 13.67
CA PRO A 183 -10.03 19.32 13.40
C PRO A 183 -10.18 19.13 11.89
N THR A 184 -10.33 17.87 11.47
CA THR A 184 -10.53 17.47 10.08
C THR A 184 -11.68 18.29 9.50
N GLN A 185 -11.40 19.14 8.50
CA GLN A 185 -12.38 20.08 7.96
C GLN A 185 -13.49 19.40 7.15
N GLN A 186 -13.32 18.11 6.85
CA GLN A 186 -14.31 17.26 6.20
C GLN A 186 -14.82 16.26 7.22
N ASN A 187 -16.14 16.07 7.34
CA ASN A 187 -16.72 15.09 8.25
C ASN A 187 -16.21 13.68 7.90
N PRO A 188 -15.30 13.08 8.69
CA PRO A 188 -14.85 11.73 8.39
C PRO A 188 -15.98 10.76 8.72
N PHE A 189 -16.21 9.76 7.86
CA PHE A 189 -17.26 8.75 8.10
C PHE A 189 -17.07 8.02 9.43
N LEU A 190 -15.82 7.78 9.79
CA LEU A 190 -15.40 7.22 11.07
C LEU A 190 -14.22 8.02 11.61
N PRO A 191 -14.08 8.15 12.94
CA PRO A 191 -12.89 8.72 13.55
C PRO A 191 -11.62 8.02 13.04
N PRO A 192 -10.53 8.76 12.75
CA PRO A 192 -9.32 8.21 12.15
C PRO A 192 -8.74 7.00 12.91
N VAL A 193 -8.75 7.05 14.25
CA VAL A 193 -8.28 5.94 15.10
C VAL A 193 -9.13 4.70 14.90
N LEU A 194 -10.46 4.84 14.85
CA LEU A 194 -11.37 3.72 14.64
C LEU A 194 -11.22 3.13 13.22
N GLY A 195 -11.01 3.98 12.21
CA GLY A 195 -10.65 3.54 10.85
C GLY A 195 -9.35 2.73 10.84
N GLY A 196 -8.33 3.17 11.59
CA GLY A 196 -7.07 2.44 11.75
C GLY A 196 -7.23 1.10 12.46
N LEU A 197 -8.07 1.03 13.50
CA LEU A 197 -8.40 -0.23 14.18
C LEU A 197 -9.07 -1.23 13.24
N PHE A 198 -10.01 -0.79 12.39
CA PHE A 198 -10.64 -1.67 11.40
C PHE A 198 -9.64 -2.21 10.36
N ILE A 199 -8.74 -1.36 9.86
CA ILE A 199 -7.68 -1.80 8.93
C ILE A 199 -6.73 -2.78 9.63
N GLY A 200 -6.33 -2.50 10.87
CA GLY A 200 -5.52 -3.41 11.69
C GLY A 200 -6.20 -4.75 11.92
N ALA A 201 -7.50 -4.75 12.27
CA ALA A 201 -8.29 -5.97 12.42
C ALA A 201 -8.40 -6.76 11.10
N ALA A 202 -8.57 -6.08 9.97
CA ALA A 202 -8.57 -6.72 8.66
C ALA A 202 -7.21 -7.34 8.30
N GLN A 203 -6.11 -6.71 8.70
CA GLN A 203 -4.77 -7.31 8.59
C GLN A 203 -4.67 -8.57 9.46
N VAL A 204 -5.12 -8.53 10.72
CA VAL A 204 -5.13 -9.72 11.60
C VAL A 204 -5.96 -10.84 10.98
N ALA A 205 -7.15 -10.53 10.47
CA ALA A 205 -7.99 -11.50 9.77
C ALA A 205 -7.26 -12.09 8.55
N SER A 206 -6.57 -11.26 7.76
CA SER A 206 -5.75 -11.75 6.64
C SER A 206 -4.61 -12.66 7.10
N LEU A 207 -3.95 -12.36 8.22
CA LEU A 207 -2.87 -13.20 8.76
C LEU A 207 -3.39 -14.55 9.26
N ILE A 208 -4.56 -14.58 9.91
CA ILE A 208 -5.18 -15.82 10.40
C ILE A 208 -5.68 -16.68 9.23
N ILE A 209 -6.39 -16.06 8.28
CA ILE A 209 -7.07 -16.77 7.19
C ILE A 209 -6.11 -17.17 6.07
N ARG A 210 -5.21 -16.26 5.67
CA ARG A 210 -4.33 -16.43 4.49
C ARG A 210 -2.89 -16.79 4.86
N ARG A 211 -2.49 -16.63 6.13
CA ARG A 211 -1.09 -16.73 6.60
C ARG A 211 -0.13 -15.82 5.82
N ALA A 212 -0.66 -14.74 5.26
CA ALA A 212 0.10 -13.81 4.45
C ALA A 212 -0.33 -12.37 4.74
N PRO A 213 0.64 -11.43 4.87
CA PRO A 213 0.35 -10.03 5.09
C PRO A 213 -0.41 -9.41 3.92
N VAL A 214 -1.09 -8.29 4.14
CA VAL A 214 -1.80 -7.56 3.09
C VAL A 214 -0.82 -6.89 2.12
N GLY A 215 -1.14 -7.00 0.83
CA GLY A 215 -0.42 -6.36 -0.26
C GLY A 215 -1.21 -6.49 -1.56
N ILE A 216 -1.29 -5.39 -2.32
CA ILE A 216 -2.09 -5.30 -3.54
C ILE A 216 -1.21 -5.15 -4.80
N SER A 217 0.01 -4.62 -4.69
CA SER A 217 0.89 -4.37 -5.84
C SER A 217 1.23 -5.60 -6.70
N THR A 218 1.21 -6.80 -6.12
CA THR A 218 1.40 -8.06 -6.86
C THR A 218 0.24 -8.38 -7.79
N ALA A 219 -0.98 -7.94 -7.47
CA ALA A 219 -2.13 -8.10 -8.36
C ALA A 219 -1.94 -7.34 -9.68
N TYR A 220 -1.40 -6.11 -9.64
CA TYR A 220 -1.14 -5.32 -10.85
C TYR A 220 -0.10 -5.99 -11.77
N GLU A 221 0.94 -6.59 -11.19
CA GLU A 221 1.96 -7.35 -11.94
C GLU A 221 1.35 -8.61 -12.58
N ASP A 222 0.60 -9.39 -11.81
CA ASP A 222 -0.01 -10.64 -12.28
C ASP A 222 -0.99 -10.40 -13.44
N ILE A 223 -1.78 -9.31 -13.38
CA ILE A 223 -2.69 -8.95 -14.47
C ILE A 223 -1.90 -8.45 -15.68
N GLY A 224 -0.86 -7.61 -15.47
CA GLY A 224 -0.01 -7.13 -16.55
C GLY A 224 0.73 -8.26 -17.28
N ALA A 225 1.30 -9.21 -16.54
CA ALA A 225 2.00 -10.37 -17.10
C ALA A 225 1.09 -11.25 -17.97
N ARG A 226 -0.16 -11.46 -17.55
CA ARG A 226 -1.16 -12.17 -18.38
C ARG A 226 -1.44 -11.45 -19.68
N MET A 227 -1.59 -10.13 -19.63
CA MET A 227 -1.94 -9.39 -20.83
C MET A 227 -0.78 -9.34 -21.82
N CYS A 228 0.46 -9.13 -21.36
CA CYS A 228 1.65 -9.25 -22.21
C CYS A 228 1.73 -10.62 -22.90
N SER A 229 1.36 -11.71 -22.20
CA SER A 229 1.34 -13.06 -22.80
C SER A 229 0.25 -13.29 -23.85
N ILE A 230 -0.80 -12.46 -23.88
CA ILE A 230 -1.83 -12.50 -24.93
C ILE A 230 -1.34 -11.80 -26.20
N PHE A 231 -0.51 -10.76 -26.06
CA PHE A 231 0.02 -9.98 -27.19
C PHE A 231 1.32 -10.54 -27.79
N GLN A 232 2.10 -11.33 -27.04
CA GLN A 232 3.29 -12.03 -27.58
C GLN A 232 2.95 -13.43 -28.09
N LYS A 233 3.04 -13.62 -29.41
CA LYS A 233 3.04 -14.92 -30.09
C LYS A 233 4.39 -15.63 -29.81
N SER A 234 4.36 -16.93 -29.51
CA SER A 234 5.48 -17.90 -29.38
C SER A 234 6.26 -18.03 -28.05
N GLU A 235 5.94 -19.14 -27.37
CA GLU A 235 6.81 -20.32 -27.17
C GLU A 235 7.77 -20.50 -26.00
N ASP A 236 7.92 -19.60 -25.01
CA ASP A 236 8.81 -20.00 -23.89
C ASP A 236 8.67 -19.33 -22.51
N ARG A 237 7.45 -19.11 -21.98
CA ARG A 237 7.28 -18.82 -20.53
C ARG A 237 6.02 -19.44 -19.94
N LYS A 238 6.19 -20.08 -18.77
CA LYS A 238 5.14 -20.66 -17.92
C LYS A 238 3.95 -19.72 -17.78
N CYS A 239 2.91 -20.01 -18.55
CA CYS A 239 1.63 -19.32 -18.54
C CYS A 239 1.00 -19.49 -17.14
N VAL A 240 0.80 -18.40 -16.40
CA VAL A 240 0.01 -18.44 -15.15
C VAL A 240 -1.47 -18.46 -15.53
N LYS A 241 -1.96 -19.64 -15.93
CA LYS A 241 -3.34 -19.88 -16.41
C LYS A 241 -4.41 -19.65 -15.32
N THR A 242 -4.05 -19.65 -14.04
CA THR A 242 -4.99 -19.63 -12.90
C THR A 242 -4.91 -18.33 -12.11
N ALA A 243 -6.06 -17.72 -11.77
CA ALA A 243 -6.17 -16.53 -10.89
C ALA A 243 -5.22 -16.62 -9.69
N THR A 244 -4.23 -15.73 -9.62
CA THR A 244 -3.27 -15.75 -8.52
C THR A 244 -3.97 -15.31 -7.22
N PRO A 245 -3.52 -15.77 -6.05
CA PRO A 245 -4.06 -15.34 -4.77
C PRO A 245 -4.09 -13.81 -4.59
N SER A 246 -3.15 -13.09 -5.20
CA SER A 246 -3.07 -11.62 -5.19
C SER A 246 -4.20 -10.97 -5.98
N VAL A 247 -4.50 -11.46 -7.19
CA VAL A 247 -5.60 -10.95 -8.02
C VAL A 247 -6.95 -11.25 -7.38
N VAL A 248 -7.09 -12.44 -6.81
CA VAL A 248 -8.29 -12.84 -6.07
C VAL A 248 -8.50 -11.98 -4.82
N PHE A 249 -7.41 -11.64 -4.12
CA PHE A 249 -7.46 -10.70 -3.01
C PHE A 249 -7.88 -9.30 -3.46
N ALA A 250 -7.33 -8.78 -4.57
CA ALA A 250 -7.73 -7.49 -5.13
C ALA A 250 -9.20 -7.48 -5.56
N ALA A 251 -9.70 -8.56 -6.16
CA ALA A 251 -11.13 -8.74 -6.45
C ALA A 251 -11.96 -8.75 -5.16
N GLY A 252 -11.50 -9.45 -4.12
CA GLY A 252 -12.10 -9.41 -2.79
C GLY A 252 -12.18 -7.99 -2.24
N VAL A 253 -11.12 -7.19 -2.36
CA VAL A 253 -11.10 -5.77 -1.95
C VAL A 253 -12.22 -4.97 -2.64
N MET A 254 -12.38 -5.13 -3.96
CA MET A 254 -13.46 -4.46 -4.69
C MET A 254 -14.84 -4.95 -4.25
N ILE A 255 -15.02 -6.26 -4.03
CA ILE A 255 -16.29 -6.85 -3.56
C ILE A 255 -16.65 -6.32 -2.17
N GLY A 256 -15.69 -6.30 -1.24
CA GLY A 256 -15.91 -5.80 0.12
C GLY A 256 -16.22 -4.31 0.16
N ALA A 257 -15.53 -3.52 -0.65
CA ALA A 257 -15.86 -2.10 -0.83
C ALA A 257 -17.29 -1.94 -1.39
N ALA A 258 -17.64 -2.66 -2.46
CA ALA A 258 -18.94 -2.58 -3.10
C ALA A 258 -20.08 -3.00 -2.14
N ALA A 259 -19.86 -4.08 -1.39
CA ALA A 259 -20.81 -4.57 -0.39
C ALA A 259 -21.07 -3.52 0.70
N LEU A 260 -20.00 -2.89 1.23
CA LEU A 260 -20.16 -1.86 2.27
C LEU A 260 -20.86 -0.61 1.72
N VAL A 261 -20.46 -0.13 0.54
CA VAL A 261 -21.10 1.03 -0.09
C VAL A 261 -22.58 0.77 -0.38
N ARG A 262 -22.91 -0.46 -0.81
CA ARG A 262 -24.30 -0.84 -1.10
C ARG A 262 -25.13 -1.03 0.17
N ALA A 263 -24.54 -1.52 1.25
CA ALA A 263 -25.20 -1.65 2.55
C ALA A 263 -25.37 -0.30 3.24
N MET A 264 -24.42 0.62 3.06
CA MET A 264 -24.39 1.93 3.69
C MET A 264 -24.06 3.01 2.65
N PRO A 265 -25.07 3.49 1.88
CA PRO A 265 -24.88 4.46 0.81
C PRO A 265 -24.24 5.78 1.24
N LYS A 266 -24.23 6.07 2.55
CA LYS A 266 -23.49 7.21 3.11
C LYS A 266 -22.02 7.18 2.72
N PHE A 267 -21.40 6.00 2.56
CA PHE A 267 -20.00 5.87 2.11
C PHE A 267 -19.80 6.09 0.60
N ALA A 268 -20.87 6.21 -0.20
CA ALA A 268 -20.75 6.63 -1.59
C ALA A 268 -20.60 8.16 -1.61
N MET A 269 -19.49 8.68 -2.13
CA MET A 269 -19.39 10.11 -2.43
C MET A 269 -19.94 10.41 -3.82
N PRO A 270 -20.77 11.46 -4.01
CA PRO A 270 -21.21 11.90 -5.33
C PRO A 270 -20.03 12.30 -6.22
N ALA A 271 -20.15 12.01 -7.51
CA ALA A 271 -19.15 12.32 -8.54
C ALA A 271 -18.96 13.82 -8.84
N THR A 272 -19.67 14.70 -8.12
CA THR A 272 -19.76 16.13 -8.43
C THR A 272 -18.63 16.91 -7.78
N ASP A 273 -17.67 17.28 -8.63
CA ASP A 273 -16.80 18.45 -8.53
C ASP A 273 -15.97 18.59 -7.25
N MET A 274 -15.19 17.56 -6.91
CA MET A 274 -14.02 17.78 -6.07
C MET A 274 -12.93 18.44 -6.95
N SER A 275 -12.93 19.77 -6.99
CA SER A 275 -11.99 20.62 -7.72
C SER A 275 -10.56 20.56 -7.14
N LEU A 276 -9.95 19.37 -7.05
CA LEU A 276 -8.53 19.23 -6.77
C LEU A 276 -7.65 19.66 -7.97
N GLY A 277 -8.25 20.06 -9.10
CA GLY A 277 -7.50 20.44 -10.31
C GLY A 277 -6.72 19.27 -10.92
N ILE A 278 -7.06 18.02 -10.58
CA ILE A 278 -6.40 16.84 -11.13
C ILE A 278 -6.99 16.58 -12.51
N SER A 279 -6.24 16.86 -13.58
CA SER A 279 -6.65 16.51 -14.93
C SER A 279 -6.60 14.99 -15.15
N PRO A 280 -7.39 14.42 -16.09
CA PRO A 280 -7.33 13.00 -16.41
C PRO A 280 -5.92 12.54 -16.80
N ALA A 281 -5.19 13.36 -17.57
CA ALA A 281 -3.80 13.10 -17.94
C ALA A 281 -2.88 13.01 -16.71
N ARG A 282 -3.04 13.94 -15.76
CA ARG A 282 -2.30 13.93 -14.49
C ARG A 282 -2.62 12.68 -13.66
N ALA A 283 -3.88 12.26 -13.63
CA ALA A 283 -4.30 11.04 -12.94
C ALA A 283 -3.72 9.77 -13.58
N VAL A 284 -3.72 9.67 -14.92
CA VAL A 284 -3.11 8.55 -15.63
C VAL A 284 -1.59 8.51 -15.41
N LEU A 285 -0.89 9.64 -15.61
CA LEU A 285 0.57 9.71 -15.41
C LEU A 285 0.96 9.42 -13.96
N GLY A 286 0.21 9.94 -13.00
CA GLY A 286 0.41 9.63 -11.60
C GLY A 286 0.16 8.14 -11.29
N GLY A 287 -0.87 7.53 -11.89
CA GLY A 287 -1.15 6.11 -11.76
C GLY A 287 -0.01 5.24 -12.29
N VAL A 288 0.51 5.55 -13.50
CA VAL A 288 1.66 4.88 -14.11
C VAL A 288 2.86 4.95 -13.17
N THR A 289 3.21 6.17 -12.75
CA THR A 289 4.37 6.44 -11.88
C THR A 289 4.25 5.69 -10.56
N MET A 290 3.08 5.71 -9.93
CA MET A 290 2.84 5.10 -8.64
C MET A 290 2.93 3.58 -8.68
N VAL A 291 2.30 2.92 -9.65
CA VAL A 291 2.31 1.44 -9.73
C VAL A 291 3.66 0.93 -10.20
N PHE A 292 4.29 1.61 -11.17
CA PHE A 292 5.66 1.30 -11.57
C PHE A 292 6.62 1.42 -10.37
N GLY A 293 6.54 2.52 -9.60
CA GLY A 293 7.31 2.72 -8.38
C GLY A 293 7.04 1.66 -7.30
N ALA A 294 5.78 1.29 -7.09
CA ALA A 294 5.38 0.22 -6.18
C ALA A 294 5.97 -1.13 -6.57
N ARG A 295 6.21 -1.36 -7.86
CA ARG A 295 6.90 -2.55 -8.33
C ARG A 295 8.40 -2.47 -8.18
N LEU A 296 8.97 -1.30 -8.46
CA LEU A 296 10.39 -1.01 -8.25
C LEU A 296 10.82 -1.19 -6.79
N ALA A 297 9.98 -0.76 -5.85
CA ALA A 297 10.24 -0.90 -4.42
C ALA A 297 10.00 -2.31 -3.84
N GLY A 298 9.38 -3.22 -4.60
CA GLY A 298 8.96 -4.53 -4.09
C GLY A 298 7.69 -4.50 -3.23
N GLY A 299 6.87 -3.44 -3.33
CA GLY A 299 5.64 -3.30 -2.57
C GLY A 299 4.92 -1.96 -2.73
N CYS A 300 3.61 -1.96 -2.49
CA CYS A 300 2.80 -0.74 -2.38
C CYS A 300 2.82 -0.15 -0.96
N THR A 301 2.11 0.97 -0.80
CA THR A 301 1.84 1.66 0.47
C THR A 301 1.37 0.73 1.58
N SER A 302 0.37 -0.13 1.33
CA SER A 302 -0.11 -1.10 2.33
C SER A 302 0.90 -2.23 2.61
N GLY A 303 1.71 -2.59 1.62
CA GLY A 303 2.73 -3.64 1.75
C GLY A 303 3.91 -3.20 2.61
N HIS A 304 4.54 -2.06 2.29
CA HIS A 304 5.63 -1.53 3.10
C HIS A 304 5.13 -0.85 4.37
N GLY A 305 3.99 -0.18 4.30
CA GLY A 305 3.46 0.61 5.39
C GLY A 305 2.81 -0.20 6.50
N ILE A 306 1.75 -0.94 6.18
CA ILE A 306 0.97 -1.68 7.19
C ILE A 306 1.65 -3.01 7.53
N SER A 307 2.23 -3.69 6.55
CA SER A 307 2.86 -5.00 6.81
C SER A 307 4.34 -4.87 7.10
N GLY A 308 5.08 -4.15 6.26
CA GLY A 308 6.54 -4.04 6.31
C GLY A 308 7.08 -3.32 7.55
N MET A 309 6.54 -2.14 7.87
CA MET A 309 6.94 -1.40 9.08
C MET A 309 6.52 -2.13 10.36
N SER A 310 5.40 -2.86 10.34
CA SER A 310 4.97 -3.69 11.47
C SER A 310 5.89 -4.89 11.73
N MET A 311 6.67 -5.31 10.74
CA MET A 311 7.77 -6.28 10.90
C MET A 311 9.12 -5.60 11.22
N LEU A 312 9.14 -4.27 11.41
CA LEU A 312 10.34 -3.44 11.58
C LEU A 312 11.37 -3.65 10.45
N ALA A 313 10.87 -3.85 9.22
CA ALA A 313 11.71 -4.09 8.06
C ALA A 313 12.43 -2.80 7.60
N THR A 314 13.75 -2.83 7.54
CA THR A 314 14.60 -1.68 7.16
C THR A 314 14.21 -1.12 5.78
N ALA A 315 14.07 -2.00 4.78
CA ALA A 315 13.66 -1.64 3.43
C ALA A 315 12.29 -0.94 3.40
N SER A 316 11.37 -1.34 4.27
CA SER A 316 10.03 -0.75 4.32
C SER A 316 10.04 0.64 4.95
N ILE A 317 10.85 0.85 5.99
CA ILE A 317 11.03 2.16 6.60
C ILE A 317 11.63 3.14 5.58
N VAL A 318 12.68 2.73 4.87
CA VAL A 318 13.30 3.55 3.81
C VAL A 318 12.30 3.87 2.70
N THR A 319 11.53 2.89 2.24
CA THR A 319 10.51 3.09 1.19
C THR A 319 9.44 4.08 1.63
N VAL A 320 8.91 3.92 2.84
CA VAL A 320 7.84 4.79 3.37
C VAL A 320 8.37 6.21 3.61
N ALA A 321 9.59 6.35 4.14
CA ALA A 321 10.23 7.66 4.30
C ALA A 321 10.39 8.38 2.96
N SER A 322 10.92 7.69 1.94
CA SER A 322 11.07 8.26 0.58
C SER A 322 9.72 8.62 -0.06
N MET A 323 8.71 7.78 0.14
CA MET A 323 7.35 8.01 -0.34
C MET A 323 6.72 9.27 0.25
N PHE A 324 6.77 9.46 1.55
CA PHE A 324 6.22 10.66 2.15
C PHE A 324 7.08 11.90 1.84
N ALA A 325 8.41 11.79 1.83
CA ALA A 325 9.30 12.90 1.51
C ALA A 325 9.05 13.47 0.09
N SER A 326 9.03 12.60 -0.92
CA SER A 326 8.75 12.98 -2.31
C SER A 326 7.31 13.47 -2.52
N GLY A 327 6.33 12.80 -1.90
CA GLY A 327 4.92 13.18 -2.00
C GLY A 327 4.66 14.56 -1.42
N MET A 328 5.19 14.84 -0.22
CA MET A 328 5.13 16.16 0.40
C MET A 328 5.90 17.21 -0.40
N GLY A 329 7.11 16.88 -0.89
CA GLY A 329 7.89 17.80 -1.71
C GLY A 329 7.16 18.23 -2.99
N LEU A 330 6.55 17.29 -3.70
CA LEU A 330 5.75 17.61 -4.89
C LEU A 330 4.48 18.38 -4.55
N ALA A 331 3.87 18.12 -3.38
CA ALA A 331 2.66 18.81 -2.97
C ALA A 331 2.90 20.31 -2.72
N GLN A 332 4.07 20.67 -2.18
CA GLN A 332 4.47 22.08 -2.02
C GLN A 332 4.78 22.77 -3.35
N LEU A 333 5.14 22.02 -4.39
CA LEU A 333 5.40 22.58 -5.73
C LEU A 333 4.10 22.82 -6.51
N LEU A 334 3.09 21.96 -6.33
CA LEU A 334 1.88 21.95 -7.15
C LEU A 334 0.68 22.70 -6.54
N TYR A 335 0.70 23.02 -5.24
CA TYR A 335 -0.46 23.55 -4.51
C TYR A 335 -0.12 24.60 -3.46
#